data_AF-A6HFS7-F1
#
_entry.id   AF-A6HFS7-F1
#
_cell.length_a   1.000
_cell.length_b   1.000
_cell.length_c   1.000
_cell.angle_alpha   90.00
_cell.angle_beta   90.00
_cell.angle_gamma   90.00
#
_symmetry.space_group_name_H-M   'P 1'
#
loop_
_entity.id
_entity.type
_entity.pdbx_description
1 polymer ?
#
loop_
_entity_poly.entity_id
_entity_poly.type
_entity_poly.pdbx_seq_one_letter_code
_entity_poly.pdbx_strand_id
1 'polypeptide(L)'
;MAVEYNVSFPQAAQWTFSAQNSSLQELQAPLGQSFCCGNTSIVLSPAIHLDLLSLRLQAAQLPDKGHFGPCFSCASDQSLLLPLIIGLVLLGLLTLVLIAFCVTRRRQSTYQPL
;
A
#
# COMPACT_ATOMS: atom_id res chain seq x y z
N MET A 1 -6.11 -21.97 -0.54
CA MET A 1 -7.45 -21.61 -1.04
C MET A 1 -7.38 -21.65 -2.56
N ALA A 2 -8.28 -22.37 -3.23
CA ALA A 2 -8.40 -22.37 -4.68
C ALA A 2 -9.65 -21.58 -5.06
N VAL A 3 -9.50 -20.60 -5.93
CA VAL A 3 -10.64 -19.90 -6.55
C VAL A 3 -11.00 -20.70 -7.80
N GLU A 4 -12.24 -21.16 -7.90
CA GLU A 4 -12.75 -21.89 -9.07
C GLU A 4 -14.00 -21.17 -9.57
N TYR A 5 -13.98 -20.73 -10.83
CA TYR A 5 -15.06 -19.95 -11.45
C TYR A 5 -15.35 -20.52 -12.84
N ASN A 6 -16.61 -20.87 -13.12
CA ASN A 6 -17.04 -21.49 -14.38
C ASN A 6 -17.98 -20.52 -15.13
N VAL A 7 -17.54 -20.00 -16.28
CA VAL A 7 -18.32 -19.07 -17.10
C VAL A 7 -18.27 -19.48 -18.57
N SER A 8 -19.43 -19.43 -19.22
CA SER A 8 -19.60 -19.65 -20.65
C SER A 8 -19.67 -18.34 -21.42
N PHE A 9 -18.79 -18.13 -22.40
CA PHE A 9 -18.78 -16.93 -23.25
C PHE A 9 -19.26 -17.27 -24.68
N PRO A 10 -20.53 -16.96 -25.05
CA PRO A 10 -21.16 -17.46 -26.27
C PRO A 10 -20.62 -16.85 -27.58
N GLN A 11 -19.82 -15.78 -27.49
CA GLN A 11 -19.18 -15.10 -28.63
C GLN A 11 -17.68 -15.41 -28.72
N ALA A 12 -17.14 -16.21 -27.79
CA ALA A 12 -15.73 -16.55 -27.76
C ALA A 12 -15.45 -17.80 -28.61
N ALA A 13 -14.28 -17.84 -29.26
CA ALA A 13 -13.83 -19.03 -29.99
C ALA A 13 -13.69 -20.28 -29.08
N GLN A 14 -13.55 -20.05 -27.78
CA GLN A 14 -13.48 -21.06 -26.73
C GLN A 14 -14.55 -20.77 -25.68
N TRP A 15 -15.34 -21.78 -25.33
CA TRP A 15 -16.56 -21.62 -24.53
C TRP A 15 -16.30 -21.64 -23.03
N THR A 16 -15.23 -22.27 -22.59
CA THR A 16 -14.89 -22.44 -21.17
C THR A 16 -13.47 -21.98 -20.91
N PHE A 17 -13.31 -21.11 -19.92
CA PHE A 17 -12.02 -20.66 -19.42
C PHE A 17 -11.92 -21.06 -17.95
N SER A 18 -10.84 -21.75 -17.60
CA SER A 18 -10.52 -22.10 -16.22
C SER A 18 -9.07 -21.72 -15.96
N ALA A 19 -8.83 -21.07 -14.84
CA ALA A 19 -7.50 -20.75 -14.35
C ALA A 19 -7.42 -21.12 -12.88
N GLN A 20 -6.36 -21.83 -12.52
CA GLN A 20 -6.05 -22.15 -11.14
C GLN A 20 -4.59 -21.79 -10.90
N ASN A 21 -4.35 -21.02 -9.84
CA ASN A 21 -3.00 -20.75 -9.36
C ASN A 21 -2.94 -21.14 -7.88
N SER A 22 -2.34 -22.29 -7.59
CA SER A 22 -2.21 -22.83 -6.23
C SER A 22 -1.11 -22.17 -5.41
N SER A 23 -0.24 -21.37 -6.04
CA SER A 23 0.90 -20.71 -5.42
C SER A 23 0.64 -19.23 -5.13
N LEU A 24 -0.63 -18.80 -5.16
CA LEU A 24 -1.02 -17.44 -4.82
C LEU A 24 -0.78 -17.15 -3.33
N GLN A 25 0.03 -16.13 -3.08
CA GLN A 25 0.32 -15.59 -1.74
C GLN A 25 -0.25 -14.16 -1.59
N GLU A 26 -1.36 -13.88 -2.26
CA GLU A 26 -2.05 -12.59 -2.20
C GLU A 26 -2.98 -12.50 -0.96
N LEU A 27 -3.40 -11.29 -0.60
CA LEU A 27 -4.41 -11.02 0.45
C LEU A 27 -4.04 -11.51 1.87
N GLN A 28 -2.76 -11.52 2.20
CA GLN A 28 -2.26 -11.97 3.50
C GLN A 28 -2.48 -10.93 4.61
N ALA A 29 -3.08 -11.36 5.72
CA ALA A 29 -3.19 -10.58 6.95
C ALA A 29 -2.80 -11.41 8.17
N PRO A 30 -2.31 -10.77 9.25
CA PRO A 30 -2.09 -11.44 10.52
C PRO A 30 -3.37 -12.07 11.06
N LEU A 31 -3.20 -13.17 11.79
CA LEU A 31 -4.28 -13.86 12.48
C LEU A 31 -5.10 -12.91 13.37
N GLY A 32 -6.43 -13.00 13.28
CA GLY A 32 -7.37 -12.13 14.00
C GLY A 32 -7.57 -10.72 13.42
N GLN A 33 -6.89 -10.38 12.31
CA GLN A 33 -7.06 -9.11 11.60
C GLN A 33 -7.75 -9.32 10.24
N SER A 34 -8.44 -8.28 9.77
CA SER A 34 -9.02 -8.24 8.43
C SER A 34 -8.05 -7.59 7.45
N PHE A 35 -7.82 -8.24 6.30
CA PHE A 35 -7.11 -7.63 5.18
C PHE A 35 -7.99 -6.55 4.55
N CYS A 36 -7.42 -5.36 4.38
CA CYS A 36 -8.08 -4.21 3.79
C CYS A 36 -7.23 -3.66 2.65
N CYS A 37 -7.83 -3.48 1.48
CA CYS A 37 -7.15 -2.88 0.33
C CYS A 37 -8.19 -2.16 -0.54
N GLY A 38 -7.80 -1.06 -1.16
CA GLY A 38 -8.63 -0.35 -2.14
C GLY A 38 -8.80 -1.17 -3.42
N ASN A 39 -8.27 -0.65 -4.53
CA ASN A 39 -8.34 -1.32 -5.83
C ASN A 39 -7.04 -2.08 -6.08
N THR A 40 -7.14 -3.38 -6.35
CA THR A 40 -6.00 -4.24 -6.63
C THR A 40 -6.37 -5.30 -7.68
N SER A 41 -5.39 -5.76 -8.47
CA SER A 41 -5.60 -6.78 -9.50
C SER A 41 -4.63 -7.95 -9.29
N ILE A 42 -5.18 -9.17 -9.35
CA ILE A 42 -4.44 -10.41 -9.18
C ILE A 42 -4.40 -11.14 -10.52
N VAL A 43 -3.21 -11.51 -10.99
CA VAL A 43 -3.04 -12.29 -12.21
C VAL A 43 -3.12 -13.78 -11.90
N LEU A 44 -4.13 -14.49 -12.42
CA LEU A 44 -4.22 -15.95 -12.26
C LEU A 44 -3.62 -16.68 -13.44
N SER A 45 -3.84 -16.16 -14.64
CA SER A 45 -3.25 -16.66 -15.88
C SER A 45 -3.08 -15.51 -16.88
N PRO A 46 -2.35 -15.70 -17.98
CA PRO A 46 -2.18 -14.65 -19.00
C PRO A 46 -3.49 -14.14 -19.62
N ALA A 47 -4.59 -14.90 -19.47
CA ALA A 47 -5.91 -14.55 -19.99
C ALA A 47 -6.92 -14.18 -18.91
N ILE A 48 -6.63 -14.44 -17.63
CA ILE A 48 -7.56 -14.26 -16.51
C ILE A 48 -6.88 -13.44 -15.41
N HIS A 49 -7.44 -12.26 -15.18
CA HIS A 49 -7.11 -11.35 -14.10
C HIS A 49 -8.33 -11.19 -13.19
N LEU A 50 -8.13 -11.10 -11.88
CA LEU A 50 -9.16 -10.77 -10.90
C LEU A 50 -8.94 -9.36 -10.39
N ASP A 51 -9.87 -8.47 -10.70
CA ASP A 51 -9.91 -7.13 -10.14
C ASP A 51 -10.74 -7.13 -8.86
N LEU A 52 -10.12 -6.68 -7.78
CA LEU A 52 -10.69 -6.59 -6.45
C LEU A 52 -10.86 -5.12 -6.10
N LEU A 53 -12.09 -4.72 -5.82
CA LEU A 53 -12.47 -3.33 -5.58
C LEU A 53 -12.93 -3.18 -4.13
N SER A 54 -12.33 -2.24 -3.39
CA SER A 54 -12.69 -1.90 -2.00
C SER A 54 -12.82 -3.13 -1.10
N LEU A 55 -11.75 -3.92 -1.06
CA LEU A 55 -11.74 -5.23 -0.46
C LEU A 55 -11.49 -5.16 1.06
N ARG A 56 -12.39 -5.79 1.82
CA ARG A 56 -12.20 -6.10 3.24
C ARG A 56 -12.61 -7.53 3.51
N LEU A 57 -11.67 -8.36 3.94
CA LEU A 57 -11.92 -9.77 4.25
C LEU A 57 -11.10 -10.26 5.44
N GLN A 58 -11.55 -11.36 6.05
CA GLN A 58 -10.81 -12.04 7.10
C GLN A 58 -11.07 -13.53 6.99
N ALA A 59 -10.00 -14.30 7.12
CA ALA A 59 -10.07 -15.75 7.24
C ALA A 59 -9.53 -16.18 8.59
N ALA A 60 -10.22 -17.12 9.23
CA ALA A 60 -9.92 -17.65 10.56
C ALA A 60 -10.01 -16.63 11.71
N GLN A 61 -10.22 -17.13 12.92
CA GLN A 61 -10.30 -16.35 14.17
C GLN A 61 -11.18 -15.10 14.05
N LEU A 62 -12.42 -15.30 13.58
CA LEU A 62 -13.41 -14.25 13.70
C LEU A 62 -13.76 -14.04 15.18
N PRO A 63 -13.86 -12.78 15.64
CA PRO A 63 -14.49 -12.45 16.92
C PRO A 63 -15.85 -13.14 17.06
N ASP A 64 -16.23 -13.52 18.29
CA ASP A 64 -17.45 -14.28 18.60
C ASP A 64 -18.75 -13.67 18.03
N LYS A 65 -18.73 -12.37 17.76
CA LYS A 65 -19.86 -11.61 17.22
C LYS A 65 -19.86 -11.53 15.68
N GLY A 66 -18.97 -12.23 15.00
CA GLY A 66 -18.93 -12.31 13.53
C GLY A 66 -18.44 -11.05 12.82
N HIS A 67 -17.89 -10.07 13.55
CA HIS A 67 -17.36 -8.84 12.96
C HIS A 67 -15.93 -9.05 12.45
N PHE A 68 -15.51 -8.21 11.51
CA PHE A 68 -14.10 -8.12 11.14
C PHE A 68 -13.25 -7.57 12.29
N GLY A 69 -12.04 -8.12 12.44
CA GLY A 69 -11.00 -7.61 13.30
C GLY A 69 -10.39 -6.28 12.81
N PRO A 70 -9.25 -5.89 13.39
CA PRO A 70 -8.50 -4.70 12.97
C PRO A 70 -8.16 -4.75 11.49
N CYS A 71 -8.13 -3.59 10.85
CA CYS A 71 -7.86 -3.44 9.42
C CYS A 71 -6.35 -3.44 9.17
N PHE A 72 -5.85 -4.43 8.43
CA PHE A 72 -4.48 -4.56 7.98
C PHE A 72 -4.39 -4.11 6.52
N SER A 73 -3.77 -2.95 6.29
CA SER A 73 -3.69 -2.34 4.95
C SER A 73 -2.63 -3.00 4.08
N CYS A 74 -2.94 -3.16 2.79
CA CYS A 74 -2.01 -3.64 1.77
C CYS A 74 -0.91 -2.61 1.45
N ALA A 75 0.24 -3.08 0.94
CA ALA A 75 1.36 -2.20 0.57
C ALA A 75 1.02 -1.21 -0.55
N SER A 76 0.12 -1.57 -1.47
CA SER A 76 -0.32 -0.67 -2.55
C SER A 76 -1.11 0.55 -2.03
N ASP A 77 -1.70 0.44 -0.84
CA ASP A 77 -2.39 1.55 -0.14
C ASP A 77 -1.46 2.30 0.81
N GLN A 78 -0.13 2.06 0.77
CA GLN A 78 0.80 2.87 1.53
C GLN A 78 0.73 4.31 1.05
N SER A 79 0.10 5.14 1.87
CA SER A 79 0.04 6.57 1.67
C SER A 79 1.45 7.14 1.55
N LEU A 80 1.71 7.81 0.42
CA LEU A 80 2.93 8.60 0.16
C LEU A 80 3.12 9.75 1.18
N LEU A 81 2.18 9.93 2.10
CA LEU A 81 2.27 10.87 3.22
C LEU A 81 3.51 10.62 4.07
N LEU A 82 3.87 9.36 4.36
CA LEU A 82 5.04 9.08 5.20
C LEU A 82 6.35 9.57 4.55
N PRO A 83 6.70 9.17 3.31
CA PRO A 83 7.90 9.72 2.65
C PRO A 83 7.81 11.24 2.41
N LEU A 84 6.61 11.79 2.15
CA LEU A 84 6.42 13.23 1.96
C LEU A 84 6.72 14.02 3.25
N ILE A 85 6.20 13.58 4.40
CA ILE A 85 6.44 14.22 5.70
C ILE A 85 7.94 14.21 6.02
N ILE A 86 8.62 13.07 5.79
CA ILE A 86 10.06 12.96 5.98
C ILE A 86 10.80 13.97 5.09
N GLY A 87 10.39 14.10 3.82
CA GLY A 87 10.95 15.09 2.90
C GLY A 87 10.79 16.54 3.36
N LEU A 88 9.60 16.91 3.85
CA LEU A 88 9.32 18.26 4.36
C LEU A 88 10.13 18.59 5.61
N VAL A 89 10.26 17.63 6.53
CA VAL A 89 11.09 17.79 7.75
C VAL A 89 12.55 18.01 7.36
N LEU A 90 13.08 17.20 6.43
CA LEU A 90 14.46 17.31 5.97
C LEU A 90 14.74 18.68 5.32
N LEU A 91 13.82 19.14 4.47
CA LEU A 91 13.92 20.44 3.81
C LEU A 91 13.86 21.60 4.82
N GLY A 92 12.97 21.50 5.80
CA GLY A 92 12.85 22.48 6.89
C GLY A 92 14.13 22.59 7.73
N LEU A 93 14.73 21.45 8.10
CA LEU A 93 15.99 21.44 8.85
C LEU A 93 17.15 22.04 8.04
N LEU A 94 17.26 21.69 6.76
CA LEU A 94 18.30 22.23 5.87
C LEU A 94 18.20 23.76 5.75
N THR A 95 16.98 24.29 5.53
CA THR A 95 16.76 25.73 5.41
C THR A 95 17.10 26.48 6.70
N LEU A 96 16.76 25.91 7.87
CA LEU A 96 17.09 26.51 9.16
C LEU A 96 18.61 26.61 9.38
N VAL A 97 19.35 25.54 9.04
CA VAL A 97 20.82 25.54 9.11
C VAL A 97 21.42 26.60 8.19
N LEU A 98 20.90 26.74 6.96
CA LEU A 98 21.38 27.74 6.01
C LEU A 98 21.13 29.18 6.49
N ILE A 99 19.97 29.46 7.09
CA ILE A 99 19.67 30.77 7.67
C ILE A 99 20.63 31.08 8.81
N ALA A 100 20.81 30.15 9.74
CA ALA A 100 21.74 30.31 10.86
C ALA A 100 23.17 30.55 10.38
N PHE A 101 23.63 29.80 9.38
CA PHE A 101 24.94 29.98 8.76
C PHE A 101 25.09 31.37 8.12
N CYS A 102 24.09 31.81 7.36
CA CYS A 102 24.08 33.15 6.74
C CYS A 102 24.14 34.27 7.78
N VAL A 103 23.37 34.19 8.86
CA VAL A 103 23.38 35.18 9.94
C VAL A 103 24.75 35.20 10.65
N THR A 104 25.30 34.02 10.93
CA THR A 104 26.60 33.90 11.63
C THR A 104 27.74 34.44 10.78
N ARG A 105 27.77 34.10 9.48
CA ARG A 105 28.75 34.60 8.52
C ARG A 105 28.63 36.11 8.29
N ARG A 106 27.42 36.67 8.28
CA ARG A 106 27.19 38.12 8.18
C ARG A 106 27.78 38.89 9.38
N ARG A 107 27.83 38.29 10.58
CA ARG A 107 28.37 38.94 11.78
C ARG A 107 29.90 38.99 11.87
N GLN A 108 30.63 38.19 11.09
CA GLN A 108 32.10 38.14 11.16
C GLN A 108 32.83 39.30 10.44
N SER A 109 32.11 40.20 9.76
CA SER A 109 32.73 41.34 9.04
C SER A 109 32.93 42.61 9.88
N THR A 110 32.67 42.59 11.20
CA THR A 110 32.81 43.79 12.06
C THR A 110 33.40 43.45 13.43
N TYR A 111 34.53 42.74 13.45
CA TYR A 111 35.47 42.87 14.56
C TYR A 111 36.54 43.89 14.16
N GLN A 112 36.33 45.16 14.52
CA GLN A 112 37.45 46.09 14.71
C GLN A 112 38.00 45.83 16.11
N PRO A 113 39.19 45.23 16.26
CA PRO A 113 39.91 45.30 17.52
C PRO A 113 40.36 46.76 17.74
N LEU A 114 40.03 47.30 18.92
CA LEU A 114 40.66 48.50 19.48
C LEU A 114 42.15 48.26 19.70
#